data_AF-A0A7S3NQT4-F1
#
_entry.id   AF-A0A7S3NQT4-F1
#
_cell.length_a   1.000
_cell.length_b   1.000
_cell.length_c   1.000
_cell.angle_alpha   90.00
_cell.angle_beta   90.00
_cell.angle_gamma   90.00
#
_symmetry.space_group_name_H-M   'P 1'
#
loop_
_entity.id
_entity.type
_entity.pdbx_description
1 polymer ?
#
loop_
_entity_poly.entity_id
_entity_poly.type
_entity_poly.pdbx_seq_one_letter_code
_entity_poly.pdbx_strand_id
1 'polypeptide(L)'
;FGDSQKEQFVEVKIVNDDTFEPDEDFFIELYDPETGERLPGADTRTKITIIDDDKPGKFGFSSRFLKVSAKDKIAKLKVLRQQGTDGQITIKFKTNEMGNAEIKATPNVDFIPVSGTIVFEQGENEKEVIVPILERESLEERGDQFEIELLEPSGGATLGKKSKATVEIAGDTEIVRKAKGIEDIINMVQKDQNVTWGHQFKNAILLSPQIDENGIIDEITGWEAALHFLCIGWKVLFATVPPAKHWHGWPSFLISLIFIGCLTAIVGEFAALLGCVMTLKQSLTAISIVALGTSLPDTFASRQATIQSDNADVAIGNITGSNC
;
A
#
# COMPACT_ATOMS: atom_id res chain seq x y z
N PHE A 1 -18.83 -76.07 29.24
CA PHE A 1 -18.09 -76.61 28.09
C PHE A 1 -18.65 -78.00 27.77
N GLY A 2 -18.78 -78.35 26.49
CA GLY A 2 -19.16 -79.71 26.08
C GLY A 2 -18.02 -80.71 26.28
N ASP A 3 -18.29 -82.01 26.09
CA ASP A 3 -17.28 -83.06 26.21
C ASP A 3 -16.09 -82.78 25.28
N SER A 4 -14.88 -82.76 25.84
CA SER A 4 -13.61 -82.43 25.18
C SER A 4 -13.43 -80.98 24.68
N GLN A 5 -14.36 -80.06 24.96
CA GLN A 5 -14.21 -78.64 24.59
C GLN A 5 -13.28 -77.93 25.59
N LYS A 6 -12.20 -77.33 25.08
CA LYS A 6 -11.20 -76.60 25.88
C LYS A 6 -11.31 -75.08 25.82
N GLU A 7 -12.02 -74.57 24.82
CA GLU A 7 -12.11 -73.14 24.52
C GLU A 7 -13.53 -72.77 24.13
N GLN A 8 -13.94 -71.56 24.51
CA GLN A 8 -15.20 -70.95 24.11
C GLN A 8 -15.01 -69.45 24.03
N PHE A 9 -15.62 -68.83 23.02
CA PHE A 9 -15.57 -67.38 22.84
C PHE A 9 -16.75 -66.70 23.53
N VAL A 10 -16.47 -65.53 24.10
CA VAL A 10 -17.49 -64.60 24.59
C VAL A 10 -17.48 -63.41 23.65
N GLU A 11 -18.60 -63.16 22.99
CA GLU A 11 -18.76 -61.98 22.13
C GLU A 11 -19.25 -60.82 22.98
N VAL A 12 -18.47 -59.74 23.00
CA VAL A 12 -18.86 -58.46 23.60
C VAL A 12 -19.03 -57.45 22.47
N LYS A 13 -20.18 -56.80 22.41
CA LYS A 13 -20.42 -55.73 21.45
C LYS A 13 -19.86 -54.44 22.01
N ILE A 14 -18.97 -53.81 21.27
CA ILE A 14 -18.53 -52.44 21.54
C ILE A 14 -19.53 -51.50 20.84
N VAL A 15 -19.97 -50.47 21.57
CA VAL A 15 -20.84 -49.43 21.01
C VAL A 15 -19.95 -48.42 20.32
N ASN A 16 -20.17 -48.19 19.03
CA ASN A 16 -19.48 -47.15 18.27
C ASN A 16 -20.37 -45.92 18.22
N ASP A 17 -19.82 -44.75 18.49
CA ASP A 17 -20.45 -43.49 18.15
C ASP A 17 -19.50 -42.62 17.33
N ASP A 18 -19.70 -41.30 17.34
CA ASP A 18 -18.94 -40.33 16.54
C ASP A 18 -18.37 -39.21 17.43
N THR A 19 -18.31 -39.41 18.74
CA THR A 19 -17.86 -38.45 19.72
C THR A 19 -16.49 -38.86 20.20
N PHE A 20 -15.51 -37.98 20.03
CA PHE A 20 -14.18 -38.22 20.57
C PHE A 20 -14.20 -38.46 22.08
N GLU A 21 -13.77 -39.65 22.47
CA GLU A 21 -13.60 -40.09 23.84
C GLU A 21 -12.12 -40.45 24.11
N PRO A 22 -11.63 -40.26 25.35
CA PRO A 22 -10.32 -40.80 25.73
C PRO A 22 -10.37 -42.34 25.79
N ASP A 23 -9.21 -43.00 25.67
CA ASP A 23 -9.11 -44.45 25.84
C ASP A 23 -9.83 -44.91 27.12
N GLU A 24 -10.81 -45.80 26.96
CA GLU A 24 -11.63 -46.31 28.05
C GLU A 24 -11.29 -47.75 28.39
N ASP A 25 -11.39 -48.10 29.66
CA ASP A 25 -11.06 -49.43 30.15
C ASP A 25 -12.25 -50.10 30.83
N PHE A 26 -12.56 -51.32 30.43
CA PHE A 26 -13.47 -52.19 31.15
C PHE A 26 -12.86 -53.57 31.40
N PHE A 27 -13.51 -54.34 32.29
CA PHE A 27 -13.02 -55.65 32.71
C PHE A 27 -14.08 -56.72 32.46
N ILE A 28 -13.64 -57.88 31.99
CA ILE A 28 -14.45 -59.10 31.99
C ILE A 28 -13.92 -60.01 33.10
N GLU A 29 -14.81 -60.42 33.99
CA GLU A 29 -14.49 -61.28 35.13
C GLU A 29 -15.30 -62.58 35.05
N LEU A 30 -14.65 -63.70 35.37
CA LEU A 30 -15.30 -65.01 35.44
C LEU A 30 -15.81 -65.26 36.87
N TYR A 31 -17.07 -65.67 36.96
CA TYR A 31 -17.74 -66.02 38.21
C TYR A 31 -18.14 -67.49 38.22
N ASP A 32 -18.18 -68.06 39.41
CA ASP A 32 -18.80 -69.35 39.64
C ASP A 32 -20.33 -69.21 39.46
N PRO A 33 -20.97 -69.98 38.57
CA PRO A 33 -22.39 -69.88 38.30
C PRO A 33 -23.29 -70.34 39.46
N GLU A 34 -22.77 -71.13 40.41
CA GLU A 34 -23.55 -71.65 41.54
C GLU A 34 -23.47 -70.72 42.76
N THR A 35 -22.27 -70.23 43.06
CA THR A 35 -22.01 -69.39 44.25
C THR A 35 -22.07 -67.89 43.96
N GLY A 36 -21.87 -67.49 42.70
CA GLY A 36 -21.75 -66.09 42.30
C GLY A 36 -20.44 -65.45 42.74
N GLU A 37 -19.49 -66.21 43.29
CA GLU A 37 -18.18 -65.70 43.69
C GLU A 37 -17.24 -65.60 42.49
N ARG A 38 -16.38 -64.57 42.49
CA ARG A 38 -15.37 -64.39 41.43
C ARG A 38 -14.34 -65.51 41.50
N LEU A 39 -14.04 -66.14 40.36
CA LEU A 39 -13.05 -67.22 40.31
C LEU A 39 -11.63 -66.70 40.66
N PRO A 40 -10.87 -67.41 41.50
CA PRO A 40 -9.51 -67.02 41.86
C PRO A 40 -8.54 -67.26 40.70
N GLY A 41 -7.58 -66.34 40.51
CA GLY A 41 -6.57 -66.43 39.45
C GLY A 41 -6.34 -65.07 38.79
N ALA A 42 -5.16 -64.90 38.19
CA ALA A 42 -4.87 -63.70 37.40
C ALA A 42 -5.64 -63.72 36.07
N ASP A 43 -5.78 -64.90 35.47
CA ASP A 43 -6.40 -65.09 34.15
C ASP A 43 -7.94 -65.07 34.17
N THR A 44 -8.55 -64.94 35.36
CA THR A 44 -10.01 -64.87 35.52
C THR A 44 -10.56 -63.45 35.37
N ARG A 45 -9.67 -62.46 35.19
CA ARG A 45 -10.01 -61.07 34.88
C ARG A 45 -9.15 -60.59 33.73
N THR A 46 -9.80 -60.19 32.64
CA THR A 46 -9.12 -59.56 31.51
C THR A 46 -9.51 -58.09 31.40
N LYS A 47 -8.53 -57.24 31.10
CA LYS A 47 -8.72 -55.82 30.84
C LYS A 47 -8.90 -55.62 29.34
N ILE A 48 -9.94 -54.91 28.95
CA ILE A 48 -10.20 -54.53 27.57
C ILE A 48 -10.13 -53.02 27.51
N THR A 49 -9.33 -52.51 26.59
CA THR A 49 -9.20 -51.08 26.32
C THR A 49 -9.92 -50.78 25.01
N ILE A 50 -10.88 -49.87 25.07
CA ILE A 50 -11.58 -49.30 23.92
C ILE A 50 -10.70 -48.13 23.45
N ILE A 51 -10.25 -48.22 22.20
CA ILE A 51 -9.45 -47.17 21.56
C ILE A 51 -10.39 -46.40 20.66
N ASP A 52 -10.50 -45.10 20.91
CA ASP A 52 -11.27 -44.17 20.11
C ASP A 52 -10.57 -43.93 18.75
N ASP A 53 -11.34 -44.00 17.66
CA ASP A 53 -10.85 -43.72 16.30
C ASP A 53 -11.39 -42.40 15.72
N ASP A 54 -12.15 -41.65 16.52
CA ASP A 54 -12.78 -40.40 16.15
C ASP A 54 -11.80 -39.24 16.10
N LYS A 55 -11.98 -38.38 15.10
CA LYS A 55 -11.14 -37.22 14.84
C LYS A 55 -12.00 -35.96 14.90
N PRO A 56 -12.03 -35.25 16.05
CA PRO A 56 -12.83 -34.05 16.20
C PRO A 56 -12.29 -32.89 15.34
N GLY A 57 -11.03 -32.97 14.93
CA GLY A 57 -10.41 -32.07 13.96
C GLY A 57 -9.78 -30.82 14.56
N LYS A 58 -9.26 -29.98 13.66
CA LYS A 58 -8.54 -28.74 13.94
C LYS A 58 -9.22 -27.56 13.27
N PHE A 59 -9.37 -26.48 14.02
CA PHE A 59 -10.12 -25.32 13.57
C PHE A 59 -9.26 -24.10 13.34
N GLY A 60 -9.56 -23.35 12.28
CA GLY A 60 -8.90 -22.07 12.02
C GLY A 60 -9.59 -21.29 10.91
N PHE A 61 -9.28 -20.00 10.81
CA PHE A 61 -9.76 -19.18 9.71
C PHE A 61 -9.15 -19.62 8.38
N SER A 62 -9.88 -19.41 7.29
CA SER A 62 -9.40 -19.65 5.92
C SER A 62 -8.14 -18.82 5.62
N SER A 63 -8.14 -17.56 6.03
CA SER A 63 -6.99 -16.64 5.93
C SER A 63 -6.69 -15.97 7.29
N ARG A 64 -5.42 -15.62 7.52
CA ARG A 64 -5.00 -14.78 8.66
C ARG A 64 -5.29 -13.30 8.43
N PHE A 65 -5.45 -12.90 7.18
CA PHE A 65 -5.67 -11.51 6.79
C PHE A 65 -6.88 -11.45 5.86
N LEU A 66 -7.84 -10.59 6.19
CA LEU A 66 -9.00 -10.31 5.38
C LEU A 66 -9.06 -8.80 5.12
N LYS A 67 -9.12 -8.40 3.86
CA LYS A 67 -9.31 -7.01 3.47
C LYS A 67 -10.77 -6.82 3.06
N VAL A 68 -11.45 -5.85 3.66
CA VAL A 68 -12.84 -5.52 3.41
C VAL A 68 -12.97 -4.04 3.08
N SER A 69 -13.88 -3.67 2.18
CA SER A 69 -14.18 -2.26 1.96
C SER A 69 -15.14 -1.78 3.04
N ALA A 70 -14.98 -0.54 3.52
CA ALA A 70 -15.99 0.10 4.36
C ALA A 70 -17.37 0.16 3.68
N LYS A 71 -17.44 0.09 2.34
CA LYS A 71 -18.69 0.04 1.56
C LYS A 71 -19.43 -1.28 1.68
N ASP A 72 -18.73 -2.37 1.97
CA ASP A 72 -19.32 -3.72 2.01
C ASP A 72 -20.23 -3.88 3.23
N LYS A 73 -20.09 -3.05 4.27
CA LYS A 73 -20.86 -3.04 5.54
C LYS A 73 -20.82 -4.34 6.35
N ILE A 74 -20.23 -5.41 5.80
CA ILE A 74 -20.11 -6.72 6.42
C ILE A 74 -18.75 -7.31 6.08
N ALA A 75 -18.07 -7.85 7.09
CA ALA A 75 -16.90 -8.70 6.92
C ALA A 75 -17.30 -10.16 7.14
N LYS A 76 -17.06 -11.01 6.15
CA LYS A 76 -17.34 -12.45 6.20
C LYS A 76 -16.05 -13.23 6.42
N LEU A 77 -15.94 -13.89 7.57
CA LEU A 77 -14.80 -14.71 7.93
C LEU A 77 -15.18 -16.19 7.88
N LYS A 78 -14.52 -16.94 7.01
CA LYS A 78 -14.73 -18.38 6.90
C LYS A 78 -13.84 -19.13 7.90
N VAL A 79 -14.45 -19.93 8.76
CA VAL A 79 -13.82 -20.86 9.71
C VAL A 79 -13.84 -22.25 9.10
N LEU A 80 -12.68 -22.90 9.06
CA LEU A 80 -12.47 -24.22 8.48
C LEU A 80 -12.15 -25.23 9.59
N ARG A 81 -12.74 -26.42 9.48
CA ARG A 81 -12.44 -27.62 10.25
C ARG A 81 -11.63 -28.58 9.36
N GLN A 82 -10.46 -29.00 9.84
CA GLN A 82 -9.49 -29.80 9.09
C GLN A 82 -9.02 -30.99 9.92
N GLN A 83 -8.49 -32.04 9.29
CA GLN A 83 -7.93 -33.21 10.00
C GLN A 83 -8.94 -33.97 10.88
N GLY A 84 -10.23 -33.94 10.52
CA GLY A 84 -11.30 -34.63 11.26
C GLY A 84 -12.63 -33.88 11.16
N THR A 85 -13.73 -34.62 11.15
CA THR A 85 -15.10 -34.08 11.06
C THR A 85 -16.08 -34.76 12.01
N ASP A 86 -15.56 -35.53 12.97
CA ASP A 86 -16.35 -36.44 13.79
C ASP A 86 -16.92 -35.72 15.00
N GLY A 87 -18.20 -35.92 15.26
CA GLY A 87 -18.90 -35.30 16.36
C GLY A 87 -19.25 -33.83 16.17
N GLN A 88 -20.14 -33.36 17.04
CA GLN A 88 -20.58 -31.96 17.10
C GLN A 88 -19.58 -31.13 17.92
N ILE A 89 -19.04 -30.06 17.34
CA ILE A 89 -18.04 -29.21 17.97
C ILE A 89 -18.57 -27.79 18.10
N THR A 90 -18.38 -27.23 19.29
CA THR A 90 -18.75 -25.86 19.64
C THR A 90 -17.50 -25.03 19.84
N ILE A 91 -17.44 -23.85 19.21
CA ILE A 91 -16.28 -22.95 19.27
C ILE A 91 -16.76 -21.54 19.57
N LYS A 92 -16.16 -20.91 20.58
CA LYS A 92 -16.42 -19.51 20.89
C LYS A 92 -15.56 -18.61 20.01
N PHE A 93 -16.05 -17.42 19.69
CA PHE A 93 -15.25 -16.41 19.03
C PHE A 93 -15.54 -15.04 19.62
N LYS A 94 -14.58 -14.13 19.49
CA LYS A 94 -14.76 -12.72 19.81
C LYS A 94 -13.88 -11.84 18.93
N THR A 95 -14.38 -10.65 18.63
CA THR A 95 -13.57 -9.57 18.06
C THR A 95 -12.80 -8.84 19.15
N ASN A 96 -11.53 -8.57 18.91
CA ASN A 96 -10.65 -7.80 19.76
C ASN A 96 -10.10 -6.58 19.01
N GLU A 97 -9.80 -5.53 19.75
CA GLU A 97 -9.05 -4.40 19.24
C GLU A 97 -7.59 -4.78 18.98
N MET A 98 -6.97 -4.16 17.97
CA MET A 98 -5.53 -4.29 17.78
C MET A 98 -4.74 -3.50 18.84
N GLY A 99 -3.57 -4.02 19.21
CA GLY A 99 -2.66 -3.35 20.14
C GLY A 99 -1.90 -2.17 19.52
N ASN A 100 -1.80 -2.09 18.19
CA ASN A 100 -1.14 -0.98 17.51
C ASN A 100 -2.11 0.20 17.32
N ALA A 101 -1.86 1.29 18.04
CA ALA A 101 -2.72 2.47 18.02
C ALA A 101 -2.77 3.21 16.67
N GLU A 102 -1.78 3.05 15.79
CA GLU A 102 -1.73 3.78 14.50
C GLU A 102 -2.68 3.21 13.43
N ILE A 103 -3.11 1.95 13.57
CA ILE A 103 -3.94 1.25 12.58
C ILE A 103 -5.11 0.54 13.27
N LYS A 104 -5.56 1.07 14.40
CA LYS A 104 -6.58 0.42 15.25
C LYS A 104 -7.97 0.81 14.78
N ALA A 105 -8.76 -0.18 14.38
CA ALA A 105 -10.20 -0.02 14.26
C ALA A 105 -10.84 0.07 15.66
N THR A 106 -11.68 1.07 15.85
CA THR A 106 -12.36 1.43 17.09
C THR A 106 -13.76 0.78 17.15
N PRO A 107 -14.08 0.05 18.21
CA PRO A 107 -15.41 -0.50 18.47
C PRO A 107 -16.53 0.54 18.42
N ASN A 108 -17.64 0.18 17.79
CA ASN A 108 -18.82 1.02 17.59
C ASN A 108 -18.57 2.32 16.81
N VAL A 109 -17.38 2.46 16.22
CA VAL A 109 -17.04 3.55 15.30
C VAL A 109 -16.73 2.97 13.92
N ASP A 110 -15.86 1.97 13.85
CA ASP A 110 -15.43 1.34 12.59
C ASP A 110 -16.09 -0.03 12.36
N PHE A 111 -16.40 -0.76 13.45
CA PHE A 111 -17.10 -2.04 13.40
C PHE A 111 -17.93 -2.26 14.66
N ILE A 112 -18.94 -3.14 14.57
CA ILE A 112 -19.71 -3.58 15.74
C ILE A 112 -19.01 -4.81 16.33
N PRO A 113 -18.54 -4.78 17.60
CA PRO A 113 -17.94 -5.95 18.22
C PRO A 113 -18.93 -7.11 18.29
N VAL A 114 -18.47 -8.29 17.86
CA VAL A 114 -19.26 -9.51 17.90
C VAL A 114 -18.52 -10.55 18.72
N SER A 115 -19.26 -11.18 19.62
CA SER A 115 -18.86 -12.42 20.28
C SER A 115 -20.00 -13.41 20.21
N GLY A 116 -19.65 -14.69 20.16
CA GLY A 116 -20.66 -15.72 19.97
C GLY A 116 -20.07 -17.11 19.97
N THR A 117 -20.88 -18.04 19.53
CA THR A 117 -20.55 -19.46 19.52
C THR A 117 -20.98 -20.05 18.18
N ILE A 118 -20.06 -20.79 17.55
CA ILE A 118 -20.27 -21.48 16.30
C ILE A 118 -20.40 -22.96 16.63
N VAL A 119 -21.49 -23.57 16.17
CA VAL A 119 -21.72 -25.01 16.30
C VAL A 119 -21.48 -25.63 14.93
N PHE A 120 -20.55 -26.57 14.86
CA PHE A 120 -20.30 -27.44 13.73
C PHE A 120 -20.98 -28.78 14.00
N GLU A 121 -21.91 -29.17 13.15
CA GLU A 121 -22.53 -30.49 13.16
C GLU A 121 -21.54 -31.55 12.64
N GLN A 122 -21.89 -32.81 12.87
CA GLN A 122 -21.12 -33.94 12.34
C GLN A 122 -20.99 -33.84 10.82
N GLY A 123 -19.77 -34.03 10.29
CA GLY A 123 -19.48 -33.92 8.86
C GLY A 123 -19.36 -32.48 8.32
N GLU A 124 -19.69 -31.44 9.10
CA GLU A 124 -19.51 -30.06 8.66
C GLU A 124 -18.03 -29.64 8.74
N ASN A 125 -17.52 -29.08 7.65
CA ASN A 125 -16.11 -28.68 7.53
C ASN A 125 -15.88 -27.16 7.45
N GLU A 126 -16.93 -26.35 7.29
CA GLU A 126 -16.82 -24.90 7.19
C GLU A 126 -18.04 -24.14 7.72
N LYS A 127 -17.82 -22.98 8.36
CA LYS A 127 -18.86 -21.99 8.71
C LYS A 127 -18.36 -20.57 8.51
N GLU A 128 -19.29 -19.63 8.42
CA GLU A 128 -18.99 -18.21 8.29
C GLU A 128 -19.37 -17.44 9.55
N VAL A 129 -18.50 -16.52 9.93
CA VAL A 129 -18.73 -15.50 10.96
C VAL A 129 -18.89 -14.16 10.26
N ILE A 130 -19.96 -13.44 10.61
CA ILE A 130 -20.27 -12.14 10.02
C ILE A 130 -20.03 -11.06 11.07
N VAL A 131 -19.19 -10.09 10.74
CA VAL A 131 -18.94 -8.90 11.56
C VAL A 131 -19.45 -7.68 10.82
N PRO A 132 -20.42 -6.93 11.39
CA PRO A 132 -20.89 -5.68 10.78
C PRO A 132 -19.79 -4.61 10.80
N ILE A 133 -19.56 -3.99 9.65
CA ILE A 133 -18.64 -2.88 9.44
C ILE A 133 -19.45 -1.60 9.34
N LEU A 134 -19.03 -0.57 10.08
CA LEU A 134 -19.68 0.74 10.07
C LEU A 134 -19.04 1.57 8.96
N GLU A 135 -19.89 2.18 8.14
CA GLU A 135 -19.45 3.02 7.03
C GLU A 135 -18.92 4.36 7.58
N ARG A 136 -17.68 4.69 7.23
CA ARG A 136 -17.06 5.99 7.55
C ARG A 136 -16.34 6.55 6.33
N GLU A 137 -16.36 7.86 6.18
CA GLU A 137 -15.44 8.55 5.28
C GLU A 137 -14.06 8.56 5.93
N SER A 138 -13.24 7.55 5.64
CA SER A 138 -11.83 7.57 6.01
C SER A 138 -11.03 8.27 4.93
N LEU A 139 -10.29 9.31 5.32
CA LEU A 139 -9.34 10.05 4.48
C LEU A 139 -7.95 9.39 4.45
N GLU A 140 -7.76 8.28 5.16
CA GLU A 140 -6.44 7.68 5.37
C GLU A 140 -6.10 6.63 4.28
N GLU A 141 -4.85 6.65 3.78
CA GLU A 141 -4.36 5.62 2.82
C GLU A 141 -4.30 4.23 3.45
N ARG A 142 -4.09 4.17 4.77
CA ARG A 142 -3.99 2.94 5.54
C ARG A 142 -5.35 2.58 6.11
N GLY A 143 -5.74 1.32 5.94
CA GLY A 143 -6.99 0.80 6.50
C GLY A 143 -6.88 0.53 7.99
N ASP A 144 -7.98 0.74 8.71
CA ASP A 144 -8.11 0.41 10.13
C ASP A 144 -8.20 -1.11 10.30
N GLN A 145 -7.56 -1.65 11.34
CA GLN A 145 -7.48 -3.09 11.56
C GLN A 145 -8.03 -3.50 12.93
N PHE A 146 -8.78 -4.60 12.95
CA PHE A 146 -9.18 -5.32 14.16
C PHE A 146 -8.82 -6.80 14.08
N GLU A 147 -8.80 -7.47 15.23
CA GLU A 147 -8.55 -8.91 15.31
C GLU A 147 -9.84 -9.66 15.64
N ILE A 148 -9.97 -10.89 15.14
CA ILE A 148 -10.95 -11.86 15.60
C ILE A 148 -10.24 -13.15 15.96
N GLU A 149 -10.62 -13.73 17.10
CA GLU A 149 -10.01 -14.95 17.60
C GLU A 149 -11.04 -16.03 17.91
N LEU A 150 -10.64 -17.29 17.66
CA LEU A 150 -11.35 -18.50 18.06
C LEU A 150 -10.86 -18.95 19.43
N LEU A 151 -11.78 -19.41 20.27
CA LEU A 151 -11.58 -19.73 21.67
C LEU A 151 -12.31 -21.02 22.04
N GLU A 152 -11.78 -21.73 23.03
CA GLU A 152 -12.46 -22.83 23.73
C GLU A 152 -13.18 -23.83 22.80
N PRO A 153 -12.46 -24.55 21.90
CA PRO A 153 -13.08 -25.64 21.16
C PRO A 153 -13.52 -26.76 22.11
N SER A 154 -14.74 -27.27 21.95
CA SER A 154 -15.25 -28.42 22.71
C SER A 154 -14.89 -29.76 22.07
N GLY A 155 -15.26 -30.88 22.71
CA GLY A 155 -15.25 -32.23 22.10
C GLY A 155 -13.87 -32.70 21.61
N GLY A 156 -12.80 -32.39 22.36
CA GLY A 156 -11.43 -32.82 22.00
C GLY A 156 -10.81 -32.11 20.79
N ALA A 157 -11.54 -31.20 20.14
CA ALA A 157 -11.01 -30.43 19.01
C ALA A 157 -9.90 -29.46 19.45
N THR A 158 -9.00 -29.15 18.52
CA THR A 158 -7.88 -28.23 18.78
C THR A 158 -7.88 -27.04 17.84
N LEU A 159 -7.34 -25.91 18.30
CA LEU A 159 -7.15 -24.74 17.44
C LEU A 159 -5.88 -24.91 16.59
N GLY A 160 -6.03 -24.67 15.29
CA GLY A 160 -4.93 -24.68 14.33
C GLY A 160 -4.10 -23.39 14.38
N LYS A 161 -3.10 -23.31 13.50
CA LYS A 161 -2.19 -22.15 13.42
C LYS A 161 -2.91 -20.83 13.15
N LYS A 162 -4.06 -20.87 12.46
CA LYS A 162 -4.89 -19.72 12.06
C LYS A 162 -6.06 -19.50 13.03
N SER A 163 -5.80 -19.56 14.33
CA SER A 163 -6.81 -19.32 15.38
C SER A 163 -7.18 -17.84 15.55
N LYS A 164 -6.35 -16.93 15.03
CA LYS A 164 -6.56 -15.49 14.97
C LYS A 164 -6.52 -15.02 13.51
N ALA A 165 -7.37 -14.06 13.18
CA ALA A 165 -7.37 -13.37 11.90
C ALA A 165 -7.47 -11.86 12.10
N THR A 166 -6.74 -11.11 11.29
CA THR A 166 -6.77 -9.65 11.22
C THR A 166 -7.67 -9.23 10.06
N VAL A 167 -8.59 -8.31 10.32
CA VAL A 167 -9.47 -7.71 9.33
C VAL A 167 -9.04 -6.27 9.11
N GLU A 168 -8.71 -5.92 7.88
CA GLU A 168 -8.37 -4.56 7.44
C GLU A 168 -9.57 -3.94 6.73
N ILE A 169 -10.08 -2.84 7.28
CA ILE A 169 -11.14 -2.01 6.71
C ILE A 169 -10.47 -0.96 5.83
N ALA A 170 -10.56 -1.14 4.51
CA ALA A 170 -9.95 -0.25 3.54
C ALA A 170 -10.87 0.96 3.25
N GLY A 171 -10.29 2.16 3.34
CA GLY A 171 -10.92 3.41 2.89
C GLY A 171 -11.02 3.50 1.37
N ASP A 172 -11.78 4.48 0.89
CA ASP A 172 -12.03 4.67 -0.53
C ASP A 172 -10.82 5.33 -1.20
N THR A 173 -10.08 4.56 -2.00
CA THR A 173 -8.80 4.99 -2.61
C THR A 173 -8.93 6.26 -3.47
N GLU A 174 -10.12 6.59 -3.96
CA GLU A 174 -10.37 7.82 -4.72
C GLU A 174 -10.32 9.10 -3.87
N ILE A 175 -10.87 9.06 -2.65
CA ILE A 175 -10.89 10.24 -1.77
C ILE A 175 -9.46 10.53 -1.31
N VAL A 176 -8.70 9.49 -1.00
CA VAL A 176 -7.32 9.63 -0.55
C VAL A 176 -6.39 10.11 -1.67
N ARG A 177 -6.58 9.63 -2.90
CA ARG A 177 -5.86 10.16 -4.08
C ARG A 177 -6.15 11.64 -4.31
N LYS A 178 -7.39 12.08 -4.14
CA LYS A 178 -7.77 13.49 -4.25
C LYS A 178 -7.13 14.34 -3.14
N ALA A 179 -7.15 13.86 -1.90
CA ALA A 179 -6.53 14.56 -0.76
C ALA A 179 -5.01 14.71 -0.94
N LYS A 180 -4.33 13.64 -1.38
CA LYS A 180 -2.90 13.68 -1.70
C LYS A 180 -2.58 14.64 -2.85
N GLY A 181 -3.38 14.61 -3.92
CA GLY A 181 -3.23 15.56 -5.02
C GLY A 181 -3.40 17.02 -4.59
N ILE A 182 -4.32 17.30 -3.67
CA ILE A 182 -4.50 18.64 -3.10
C ILE A 182 -3.28 19.05 -2.25
N GLU A 183 -2.77 18.14 -1.41
CA GLU A 183 -1.59 18.39 -0.57
C GLU A 183 -0.33 18.63 -1.43
N ASP A 184 -0.15 17.85 -2.51
CA ASP A 184 0.93 18.04 -3.46
C ASP A 184 0.83 19.41 -4.15
N ILE A 185 -0.37 19.83 -4.56
CA ILE A 185 -0.60 21.17 -5.12
C ILE A 185 -0.30 22.26 -4.09
N ILE A 186 -0.72 22.10 -2.83
CA ILE A 186 -0.43 23.05 -1.74
C ILE A 186 1.08 23.15 -1.51
N ASN A 187 1.79 22.02 -1.49
CA ASN A 187 3.24 21.97 -1.32
C ASN A 187 3.98 22.60 -2.51
N MET A 188 3.51 22.38 -3.75
CA MET A 188 4.04 23.05 -4.94
C MET A 188 3.83 24.57 -4.86
N VAL A 189 2.64 25.02 -4.48
CA VAL A 189 2.31 26.45 -4.34
C VAL A 189 3.10 27.11 -3.20
N GLN A 190 3.27 26.45 -2.05
CA GLN A 190 4.08 26.96 -0.94
C GLN A 190 5.57 27.02 -1.27
N LYS A 191 6.08 26.05 -2.04
CA LYS A 191 7.47 26.05 -2.54
C LYS A 191 7.73 27.23 -3.48
N ASP A 192 6.77 27.53 -4.35
CA ASP A 192 6.83 28.70 -5.24
C ASP A 192 6.65 30.04 -4.50
N GLN A 193 5.98 30.05 -3.34
CA GLN A 193 5.79 31.29 -2.58
C GLN A 193 7.07 31.80 -1.87
N ASN A 194 8.07 30.95 -1.66
CA ASN A 194 9.28 31.24 -0.87
C ASN A 194 10.54 31.59 -1.70
N VAL A 195 10.39 31.99 -2.96
CA VAL A 195 11.53 32.45 -3.79
C VAL A 195 12.01 33.82 -3.30
N THR A 196 12.86 33.83 -2.28
CA THR A 196 13.61 35.02 -1.84
C THR A 196 14.55 35.47 -2.97
N TRP A 197 14.82 36.77 -3.12
CA TRP A 197 15.76 37.28 -4.13
C TRP A 197 17.14 36.58 -4.09
N GLY A 198 17.64 36.24 -2.90
CA GLY A 198 18.87 35.45 -2.73
C GLY A 198 18.80 34.01 -3.26
N HIS A 199 17.61 33.45 -3.44
CA HIS A 199 17.42 32.15 -4.07
C HIS A 199 17.72 32.19 -5.58
N GLN A 200 17.50 33.32 -6.25
CA GLN A 200 17.87 33.49 -7.66
C GLN A 200 19.39 33.40 -7.84
N PHE A 201 20.16 33.97 -6.91
CA PHE A 201 21.62 33.84 -6.91
C PHE A 201 22.08 32.41 -6.62
N LYS A 202 21.41 31.71 -5.69
CA LYS A 202 21.70 30.30 -5.43
C LYS A 202 21.43 29.43 -6.66
N ASN A 203 20.31 29.64 -7.35
CA ASN A 203 19.98 28.89 -8.57
C ASN A 203 20.85 29.27 -9.77
N ALA A 204 21.38 30.50 -9.80
CA ALA A 204 22.31 30.95 -10.83
C ALA A 204 23.71 30.32 -10.68
N ILE A 205 24.13 29.99 -9.44
CA ILE A 205 25.47 29.47 -9.12
C ILE A 205 25.47 27.96 -8.90
N LEU A 206 24.38 27.40 -8.37
CA LEU A 206 24.27 25.97 -8.09
C LEU A 206 23.75 25.22 -9.31
N LEU A 207 24.41 24.12 -9.63
CA LEU A 207 23.92 23.13 -10.57
C LEU A 207 22.85 22.28 -9.85
N SER A 208 21.61 22.75 -9.86
CA SER A 208 20.50 22.01 -9.26
C SER A 208 20.19 20.77 -10.10
N PRO A 209 20.06 19.58 -9.48
CA PRO A 209 19.55 18.41 -10.19
C PRO A 209 18.16 18.71 -10.74
N GLN A 210 17.91 18.37 -12.00
CA GLN A 210 16.58 18.42 -12.58
C GLN A 210 15.78 17.23 -12.02
N ILE A 211 14.54 17.48 -11.61
CA ILE A 211 13.63 16.43 -11.18
C ILE A 211 12.68 16.20 -12.35
N ASP A 212 12.68 15.00 -12.90
CA ASP A 212 11.74 14.63 -13.96
C ASP A 212 10.31 14.57 -13.42
N GLU A 213 9.33 14.58 -14.32
CA GLU A 213 7.89 14.54 -14.02
C GLU A 213 7.48 13.35 -13.12
N ASN A 214 8.33 12.32 -13.05
CA ASN A 214 8.17 11.13 -12.22
C ASN A 214 8.88 11.20 -10.85
N GLY A 215 9.45 12.35 -10.47
CA GLY A 215 10.14 12.55 -9.19
C GLY A 215 11.52 11.90 -9.09
N ILE A 216 12.07 11.42 -10.21
CA ILE A 216 13.41 10.82 -10.28
C ILE A 216 14.42 11.94 -10.54
N ILE A 217 15.51 11.92 -9.78
CA ILE A 217 16.63 12.85 -9.93
C ILE A 217 17.47 12.38 -11.12
N ASP A 218 17.49 13.14 -12.20
CA ASP A 218 18.29 12.80 -13.37
C ASP A 218 19.77 13.17 -13.12
N GLU A 219 20.69 12.29 -13.54
CA GLU A 219 22.12 12.51 -13.33
C GLU A 219 22.64 13.63 -14.24
N ILE A 220 23.28 14.63 -13.64
CA ILE A 220 23.69 15.82 -14.37
C ILE A 220 24.77 15.47 -15.40
N THR A 221 24.46 15.69 -16.68
CA THR A 221 25.36 15.31 -17.77
C THR A 221 26.57 16.27 -17.81
N GLY A 222 27.77 15.75 -18.11
CA GLY A 222 28.99 16.58 -18.17
C GLY A 222 28.90 17.80 -19.12
N TRP A 223 28.06 17.70 -20.16
CA TRP A 223 27.76 18.80 -21.08
C TRP A 223 26.91 19.91 -20.43
N GLU A 224 25.95 19.55 -19.58
CA GLU A 224 25.10 20.50 -18.86
C GLU A 224 25.90 21.26 -17.82
N ALA A 225 26.83 20.58 -17.14
CA ALA A 225 27.79 21.22 -16.24
C ALA A 225 28.68 22.21 -17.02
N ALA A 226 29.23 21.80 -18.16
CA ALA A 226 30.07 22.68 -18.99
C ALA A 226 29.32 23.93 -19.47
N LEU A 227 28.08 23.78 -19.94
CA LEU A 227 27.23 24.91 -20.34
C LEU A 227 26.84 25.79 -19.15
N HIS A 228 26.57 25.20 -17.98
CA HIS A 228 26.30 25.97 -16.77
C HIS A 228 27.49 26.87 -16.40
N PHE A 229 28.72 26.34 -16.42
CA PHE A 229 29.92 27.12 -16.15
C PHE A 229 30.19 28.19 -17.22
N LEU A 230 29.94 27.90 -18.49
CA LEU A 230 30.09 28.88 -19.57
C LEU A 230 29.11 30.05 -19.43
N CYS A 231 27.88 29.77 -19.00
CA CYS A 231 26.82 30.77 -18.87
C CYS A 231 26.67 31.35 -17.44
N ILE A 232 27.50 30.94 -16.47
CA ILE A 232 27.34 31.35 -15.06
C ILE A 232 27.41 32.87 -14.90
N GLY A 233 28.30 33.54 -15.64
CA GLY A 233 28.41 35.00 -15.61
C GLY A 233 27.13 35.68 -16.05
N TRP A 234 26.45 35.13 -17.06
CA TRP A 234 25.18 35.64 -17.57
C TRP A 234 24.00 35.33 -16.63
N LYS A 235 23.99 34.13 -16.05
CA LYS A 235 22.99 33.73 -15.04
C LYS A 235 23.04 34.61 -13.80
N VAL A 236 24.25 34.89 -13.30
CA VAL A 236 24.45 35.75 -12.13
C VAL A 236 24.11 37.21 -12.45
N LEU A 237 24.45 37.69 -13.65
CA LEU A 237 24.07 39.03 -14.12
C LEU A 237 22.55 39.19 -14.12
N PHE A 238 21.80 38.22 -14.63
CA PHE A 238 20.33 38.29 -14.63
C PHE A 238 19.68 38.02 -13.27
N ALA A 239 20.34 37.31 -12.36
CA ALA A 239 19.87 37.18 -10.97
C ALA A 239 19.87 38.51 -10.19
N THR A 240 20.51 39.57 -10.72
CA THR A 240 20.42 40.93 -10.16
C THR A 240 19.06 41.59 -10.42
N VAL A 241 18.26 41.07 -11.34
CA VAL A 241 16.89 41.55 -11.59
C VAL A 241 15.99 41.04 -10.47
N PRO A 242 15.34 41.92 -9.70
CA PRO A 242 14.53 41.49 -8.56
C PRO A 242 13.28 40.71 -9.03
N PRO A 243 12.80 39.73 -8.25
CA PRO A 243 11.59 38.97 -8.58
C PRO A 243 10.38 39.90 -8.78
N ALA A 244 9.59 39.65 -9.83
CA ALA A 244 8.41 40.45 -10.20
C ALA A 244 7.33 40.54 -9.11
N LYS A 245 7.40 39.67 -8.10
CA LYS A 245 6.49 39.65 -6.94
C LYS A 245 6.72 40.80 -5.96
N HIS A 246 7.89 41.43 -5.96
CA HIS A 246 8.16 42.61 -5.15
C HIS A 246 7.65 43.87 -5.84
N TRP A 247 6.82 44.65 -5.12
CA TRP A 247 6.34 45.97 -5.58
C TRP A 247 5.69 45.96 -6.96
N HIS A 248 4.81 44.99 -7.22
CA HIS A 248 4.04 44.90 -8.47
C HIS A 248 4.91 44.89 -9.74
N GLY A 249 6.17 44.42 -9.65
CA GLY A 249 7.05 44.21 -10.79
C GLY A 249 7.76 45.47 -11.33
N TRP A 250 7.49 46.65 -10.79
CA TRP A 250 8.11 47.90 -11.25
C TRP A 250 9.65 47.91 -11.23
N PRO A 251 10.31 47.43 -10.14
CA PRO A 251 11.77 47.37 -10.12
C PRO A 251 12.36 46.39 -11.14
N SER A 252 11.68 45.26 -11.38
CA SER A 252 12.08 44.27 -12.39
C SER A 252 12.04 44.87 -13.79
N PHE A 253 10.98 45.62 -14.10
CA PHE A 253 10.79 46.25 -15.41
C PHE A 253 11.87 47.30 -15.69
N LEU A 254 12.11 48.23 -14.77
CA LEU A 254 13.10 49.29 -14.96
C LEU A 254 14.52 48.75 -15.10
N ILE A 255 14.91 47.78 -14.25
CA ILE A 255 16.24 47.18 -14.31
C ILE A 255 16.40 46.39 -15.61
N SER A 256 15.38 45.64 -16.06
CA SER A 256 15.42 44.94 -17.34
C SER A 256 15.57 45.89 -18.54
N LEU A 257 14.92 47.06 -18.52
CA LEU A 257 15.00 48.05 -19.59
C LEU A 257 16.40 48.67 -19.68
N ILE A 258 17.05 48.90 -18.54
CA ILE A 258 18.45 49.32 -18.47
C ILE A 258 19.37 48.23 -19.05
N PHE A 259 19.17 46.97 -18.67
CA PHE A 259 19.96 45.86 -19.21
C PHE A 259 19.83 45.72 -20.73
N ILE A 260 18.60 45.79 -21.25
CA ILE A 260 18.34 45.75 -22.70
C ILE A 260 19.03 46.94 -23.38
N GLY A 261 18.93 48.15 -22.82
CA GLY A 261 19.61 49.34 -23.35
C GLY A 261 21.14 49.19 -23.38
N CYS A 262 21.74 48.68 -22.31
CA CYS A 262 23.19 48.44 -22.25
C CYS A 262 23.63 47.33 -23.22
N LEU A 263 22.89 46.22 -23.29
CA LEU A 263 23.22 45.11 -24.17
C LEU A 263 23.12 45.51 -25.64
N THR A 264 22.06 46.23 -26.01
CA THR A 264 21.86 46.73 -27.39
C THR A 264 22.95 47.72 -27.78
N ALA A 265 23.44 48.56 -26.86
CA ALA A 265 24.58 49.43 -27.11
C ALA A 265 25.88 48.63 -27.38
N ILE A 266 26.19 47.64 -26.53
CA ILE A 266 27.38 46.78 -26.68
C ILE A 266 27.32 45.99 -28.00
N VAL A 267 26.17 45.39 -28.33
CA VAL A 267 25.98 44.65 -29.58
C VAL A 267 26.10 45.60 -30.79
N GLY A 268 25.61 46.83 -30.67
CA GLY A 268 25.78 47.87 -31.69
C GLY A 268 27.25 48.19 -31.96
N GLU A 269 28.06 48.39 -30.91
CA GLU A 269 29.50 48.63 -31.04
C GLU A 269 30.23 47.42 -31.65
N PHE A 270 29.90 46.21 -31.21
CA PHE A 270 30.49 44.99 -31.77
C PHE A 270 30.12 44.78 -33.24
N ALA A 271 28.86 45.04 -33.61
CA ALA A 271 28.40 44.96 -35.00
C ALA A 271 29.08 46.02 -35.91
N ALA A 272 29.41 47.19 -35.36
CA ALA A 272 30.18 48.21 -36.06
C ALA A 272 31.63 47.75 -36.31
N LEU A 273 32.29 47.17 -35.31
CA LEU A 273 33.64 46.59 -35.45
C LEU A 273 33.68 45.45 -36.46
N LEU A 274 32.73 44.50 -36.38
CA LEU A 274 32.62 43.41 -37.34
C LEU A 274 32.27 43.90 -38.76
N GLY A 275 31.42 44.92 -38.88
CA GLY A 275 31.10 45.54 -40.16
C GLY A 275 32.32 46.15 -40.85
N CYS A 276 33.23 46.77 -40.07
CA CYS A 276 34.50 47.28 -40.56
C CYS A 276 35.44 46.15 -41.05
N VAL A 277 35.46 45.00 -40.37
CA VAL A 277 36.30 43.83 -40.74
C VAL A 277 35.76 43.12 -42.00
N MET A 278 34.44 43.04 -42.14
CA MET A 278 33.78 42.31 -43.24
C MET A 278 33.50 43.18 -44.47
N THR A 279 33.89 44.47 -44.47
CA THR A 279 33.62 45.46 -45.55
C THR A 279 32.13 45.60 -45.91
N LEU A 280 31.25 45.47 -44.92
CA LEU A 280 29.79 45.60 -45.10
C LEU A 280 29.27 46.90 -44.47
N LYS A 281 28.14 47.42 -44.96
CA LYS A 281 27.47 48.57 -44.34
C LYS A 281 27.06 48.22 -42.90
N GLN A 282 27.48 49.05 -41.94
CA GLN A 282 27.25 48.85 -40.50
C GLN A 282 25.77 48.62 -40.13
N SER A 283 24.84 49.21 -40.86
CA SER A 283 23.40 49.01 -40.63
C SER A 283 22.95 47.58 -40.97
N LEU A 284 23.51 46.96 -42.01
CA LEU A 284 23.15 45.60 -42.42
C LEU A 284 23.73 44.55 -41.47
N THR A 285 24.95 44.76 -40.97
CA THR A 285 25.58 43.85 -40.00
C THR A 285 24.89 43.90 -38.65
N ALA A 286 24.53 45.09 -38.15
CA ALA A 286 23.77 45.24 -36.92
C ALA A 286 22.39 44.56 -36.99
N ILE A 287 21.62 44.80 -38.07
CA ILE A 287 20.30 44.18 -38.26
C ILE A 287 20.43 42.65 -38.36
N SER A 288 21.44 42.13 -39.06
CA SER A 288 21.61 40.67 -39.22
C SER A 288 21.98 39.97 -37.91
N ILE A 289 22.86 40.57 -37.11
CA ILE A 289 23.26 40.03 -35.81
C ILE A 289 22.09 40.06 -34.82
N VAL A 290 21.32 41.15 -34.80
CA VAL A 290 20.13 41.27 -33.95
C VAL A 290 19.03 40.29 -34.39
N ALA A 291 18.82 40.12 -35.69
CA ALA A 291 17.86 39.15 -36.23
C ALA A 291 18.25 37.71 -35.91
N LEU A 292 19.54 37.36 -35.99
CA LEU A 292 20.05 36.05 -35.57
C LEU A 292 19.88 35.82 -34.06
N GLY A 293 20.17 36.84 -33.25
CA GLY A 293 20.06 36.77 -31.79
C GLY A 293 18.63 36.61 -31.28
N THR A 294 17.63 37.03 -32.05
CA THR A 294 16.20 36.88 -31.74
C THR A 294 15.61 35.58 -32.33
N SER A 295 15.96 35.24 -33.57
CA SER A 295 15.39 34.07 -34.26
C SER A 295 15.91 32.71 -33.76
N LEU A 296 17.17 32.65 -33.30
CA LEU A 296 17.76 31.39 -32.82
C LEU A 296 17.09 30.88 -31.53
N PRO A 297 16.93 31.69 -30.47
CA PRO A 297 16.18 31.29 -29.29
C PRO A 297 14.76 30.79 -29.60
N ASP A 298 14.02 31.49 -30.47
CA ASP A 298 12.66 31.10 -30.86
C ASP A 298 12.64 29.75 -31.59
N THR A 299 13.65 29.48 -32.41
CA THR A 299 13.83 28.20 -33.10
C THR A 299 14.09 27.07 -32.10
N PHE A 300 14.94 27.29 -31.10
CA PHE A 300 15.24 26.30 -30.07
C PHE A 300 14.06 26.06 -29.12
N ALA A 301 13.35 27.11 -28.72
CA ALA A 301 12.14 27.01 -27.90
C ALA A 301 11.05 26.21 -28.62
N SER A 302 10.83 26.50 -29.91
CA SER A 302 9.90 25.75 -30.75
C SER A 302 10.30 24.27 -30.85
N ARG A 303 11.58 23.98 -31.08
CA ARG A 303 12.10 22.62 -31.16
C ARG A 303 11.92 21.84 -29.85
N GLN A 304 12.20 22.47 -28.71
CA GLN A 304 12.04 21.83 -27.40
C GLN A 304 10.58 21.50 -27.12
N ALA A 305 9.68 22.44 -27.44
CA ALA A 305 8.24 22.25 -27.30
C ALA A 305 7.73 21.06 -28.13
N THR A 306 8.20 20.90 -29.38
CA THR A 306 7.83 19.75 -30.24
C THR A 306 8.32 18.41 -29.71
N ILE A 307 9.50 18.37 -29.07
CA ILE A 307 10.08 17.11 -28.54
C ILE A 307 9.31 16.63 -27.31
N GLN A 308 8.71 17.54 -26.54
CA GLN A 308 7.97 17.24 -25.31
C GLN A 308 6.47 16.97 -25.54
N SER A 309 5.94 17.27 -26.73
CA SER A 309 4.53 17.05 -27.08
C SER A 309 4.38 15.93 -28.11
N ASP A 310 3.44 15.00 -27.91
CA ASP A 310 3.14 13.92 -28.88
C ASP A 310 2.64 14.46 -30.25
N ASN A 311 2.12 15.69 -30.30
CA ASN A 311 1.60 16.34 -31.50
C ASN A 311 2.32 17.68 -31.77
N ALA A 312 2.59 18.00 -33.04
CA ALA A 312 3.35 19.19 -33.46
C ALA A 312 2.61 20.54 -33.30
N ASP A 313 1.41 20.57 -32.73
CA ASP A 313 0.54 21.75 -32.64
C ASP A 313 1.17 22.89 -31.83
N VAL A 314 1.97 22.55 -30.80
CA VAL A 314 2.67 23.53 -29.95
C VAL A 314 3.73 24.30 -30.75
N ALA A 315 4.37 23.63 -31.72
CA ALA A 315 5.35 24.25 -32.61
C ALA A 315 4.70 25.23 -33.59
N ILE A 316 3.53 24.87 -34.12
CA ILE A 316 2.75 25.73 -35.02
C ILE A 316 2.31 26.99 -34.28
N GLY A 317 1.83 26.85 -33.04
CA GLY A 317 1.44 27.98 -32.19
C GLY A 317 2.58 28.99 -31.99
N ASN A 318 3.81 28.51 -31.73
CA ASN A 318 4.96 29.38 -31.52
C ASN A 318 5.38 30.12 -32.81
N ILE A 319 5.37 29.44 -33.96
CA ILE A 319 5.65 30.06 -35.27
C ILE A 319 4.61 31.13 -35.62
N THR A 320 3.33 30.91 -35.27
CA THR A 320 2.26 31.88 -35.52
C THR A 320 2.25 33.06 -34.53
N GLY A 321 2.78 32.87 -33.32
CA GLY A 321 2.79 33.89 -32.26
C GLY A 321 4.00 34.83 -32.28
N SER A 322 5.20 34.37 -32.67
CA SER A 322 6.44 35.16 -32.58
C SER A 322 6.56 36.30 -33.61
N ASN A 323 5.62 36.45 -34.55
CA ASN A 323 5.67 37.47 -35.61
C ASN A 323 4.38 38.30 -35.77
N CYS A 324 3.52 38.33 -34.74
CA CYS A 324 2.37 39.24 -34.67
C CYS A 324 2.62 40.37 -33.66
#